data_AF-A0A2V9B4R0-F1
#
_entry.id   AF-A0A2V9B4R0-F1
#
_cell.length_a   1.000
_cell.length_b   1.000
_cell.length_c   1.000
_cell.angle_alpha   90.00
_cell.angle_beta   90.00
_cell.angle_gamma   90.00
#
_symmetry.space_group_name_H-M   'P 1'
#
loop_
_entity.id
_entity.type
_entity.pdbx_description
1 polymer ?
#
loop_
_entity_poly.entity_id
_entity_poly.type
_entity_poly.pdbx_seq_one_letter_code
_entity_poly.pdbx_strand_id
1 'polypeptide(L)'
;MSELDALANRLGLALQGAHIQTALVADFTGVSGDVTLQGVLLADRLWISLLQGQRGFRTLNRDVLRKQLYKERFSGSNFVAKTEIDAAQAAGADVLITGKIEARGKELAVTVTASNVSRGDIIDQETWQVPRTESLDALALQPIQAKTPFYLPGQEGVSVPSCAYCPNPQYSDEARKRKIEGTVVLMVLIDSSGRVKDVWEIRGLPEDLTRQAMEVVRQEWLFKPARDENGRAVTMMAPVDVNFRLM
;
A
#
# COMPACT_ATOMS: atom_id res chain seq x y z
N MET A 1 3.66 -18.11 15.17
CA MET A 1 2.51 -17.47 14.50
C MET A 1 2.65 -15.98 14.77
N SER A 2 2.74 -15.15 13.73
CA SER A 2 2.82 -13.70 13.94
C SER A 2 1.48 -13.17 14.46
N GLU A 3 1.47 -11.98 15.08
CA GLU A 3 0.21 -11.34 15.52
C GLU A 3 -0.76 -11.14 14.35
N LEU A 4 -0.22 -10.82 13.17
CA LEU A 4 -0.97 -10.70 11.92
C LEU A 4 -1.64 -12.01 11.52
N ASP A 5 -0.92 -13.13 11.58
CA ASP A 5 -1.50 -14.45 11.23
C ASP A 5 -2.59 -14.86 12.23
N ALA A 6 -2.40 -14.51 13.51
CA ALA A 6 -3.41 -14.77 14.54
C ALA A 6 -4.68 -13.96 14.29
N LEU A 7 -4.55 -12.69 13.93
CA LEU A 7 -5.65 -11.81 13.51
C LEU A 7 -6.35 -12.36 12.27
N ALA A 8 -5.61 -12.67 11.21
CA ALA A 8 -6.17 -13.18 9.96
C ALA A 8 -6.93 -14.49 10.18
N ASN A 9 -6.43 -15.37 11.06
CA ASN A 9 -7.12 -16.60 11.41
C ASN A 9 -8.43 -16.35 12.16
N ARG A 10 -8.47 -15.44 13.16
CA ARG A 10 -9.71 -15.10 13.88
C ARG A 10 -10.75 -14.49 12.94
N LEU A 11 -10.33 -13.52 12.14
CA LEU A 11 -11.19 -12.89 11.14
C LEU A 11 -11.71 -13.93 10.13
N GLY A 12 -10.85 -14.82 9.64
CA GLY A 12 -11.22 -15.89 8.72
C GLY A 12 -12.26 -16.85 9.32
N LEU A 13 -12.13 -17.22 10.59
CA LEU A 13 -13.12 -18.05 11.30
C LEU A 13 -14.47 -17.33 11.45
N ALA A 14 -14.46 -16.02 11.75
CA ALA A 14 -15.69 -15.22 11.83
C ALA A 14 -16.42 -15.17 10.47
N LEU A 15 -15.68 -14.95 9.37
CA LEU A 15 -16.24 -14.93 8.02
C LEU A 15 -16.81 -16.30 7.61
N GLN A 16 -16.12 -17.40 7.94
CA GLN A 16 -16.63 -18.76 7.72
C GLN A 16 -17.93 -19.00 8.50
N GLY A 17 -17.97 -18.63 9.79
CA GLY A 17 -19.17 -18.77 10.62
C GLY A 17 -20.36 -17.96 10.09
N ALA A 18 -20.09 -16.81 9.47
CA ALA A 18 -21.08 -15.98 8.80
C ALA A 18 -21.44 -16.44 7.36
N HIS A 19 -20.89 -17.57 6.89
CA HIS A 19 -21.15 -18.17 5.58
C HIS A 19 -20.79 -17.27 4.39
N ILE A 20 -19.81 -16.40 4.58
CA ILE A 20 -19.32 -15.46 3.56
C ILE A 20 -18.64 -16.21 2.43
N GLN A 21 -18.94 -15.88 1.18
CA GLN A 21 -18.30 -16.49 0.01
C GLN A 21 -17.14 -15.64 -0.51
N THR A 22 -17.32 -14.31 -0.52
CA THR A 22 -16.31 -13.37 -1.02
C THR A 22 -16.04 -12.23 -0.03
N ALA A 23 -14.76 -12.00 0.26
CA ALA A 23 -14.31 -10.89 1.10
C ALA A 23 -13.35 -9.98 0.32
N LEU A 24 -13.37 -8.68 0.60
CA LEU A 24 -12.52 -7.69 -0.06
C LEU A 24 -11.87 -6.79 0.98
N VAL A 25 -10.57 -6.57 0.90
CA VAL A 25 -9.82 -5.73 1.85
C VAL A 25 -9.57 -4.36 1.23
N ALA A 26 -10.17 -3.31 1.79
CA ALA A 26 -9.97 -1.92 1.39
C ALA A 26 -8.58 -1.39 1.78
N ASP A 27 -8.20 -0.23 1.25
CA ASP A 27 -7.06 0.50 1.77
C ASP A 27 -7.37 0.99 3.20
N PHE A 28 -6.42 0.80 4.13
CA PHE A 28 -6.63 1.30 5.49
C PHE A 28 -6.41 2.81 5.52
N THR A 29 -7.12 3.47 6.42
CA THR A 29 -7.13 4.92 6.53
C THR A 29 -6.56 5.38 7.86
N GLY A 30 -5.96 6.57 7.87
CA GLY A 30 -5.59 7.25 9.11
C GLY A 30 -6.82 7.76 9.87
N VAL A 31 -6.60 8.35 11.05
CA VAL A 31 -7.68 8.96 11.86
C VAL A 31 -8.45 10.07 11.13
N SER A 32 -7.82 10.75 10.18
CA SER A 32 -8.43 11.78 9.33
C SER A 32 -9.25 11.21 8.17
N GLY A 33 -9.23 9.89 7.96
CA GLY A 33 -9.87 9.22 6.81
C GLY A 33 -9.01 9.19 5.54
N ASP A 34 -7.79 9.74 5.57
CA ASP A 34 -6.90 9.75 4.42
C ASP A 34 -6.31 8.36 4.17
N VAL A 35 -6.21 7.98 2.89
CA VAL A 35 -5.48 6.79 2.44
C VAL A 35 -4.00 7.15 2.30
N THR A 36 -3.15 6.44 3.04
CA THR A 36 -1.69 6.66 3.07
C THR A 36 -0.94 5.41 2.63
N LEU A 37 0.35 5.53 2.29
CA LEU A 37 1.19 4.36 1.98
C LEU A 37 1.25 3.36 3.14
N GLN A 38 1.21 3.86 4.37
CA GLN A 38 1.14 3.02 5.57
C GLN A 38 -0.14 2.19 5.55
N GLY A 39 -1.27 2.84 5.27
CA GLY A 39 -2.57 2.18 5.18
C GLY A 39 -2.64 1.11 4.10
N VAL A 40 -2.12 1.42 2.91
CA VAL A 40 -2.08 0.45 1.80
C VAL A 40 -1.24 -0.76 2.15
N LEU A 41 -0.04 -0.56 2.71
CA LEU A 41 0.89 -1.64 3.07
C LEU A 41 0.30 -2.57 4.14
N LEU A 42 -0.31 -1.99 5.19
CA LEU A 42 -0.89 -2.77 6.29
C LEU A 42 -2.08 -3.61 5.82
N ALA A 43 -2.93 -3.02 4.98
CA ALA A 43 -4.04 -3.73 4.37
C ALA A 43 -3.58 -4.86 3.43
N ASP A 44 -2.49 -4.67 2.68
CA ASP A 44 -1.89 -5.70 1.83
C ASP A 44 -1.38 -6.88 2.64
N ARG A 45 -0.70 -6.61 3.76
CA ARG A 45 -0.22 -7.66 4.66
C ARG A 45 -1.37 -8.50 5.22
N LEU A 46 -2.47 -7.86 5.62
CA LEU A 46 -3.66 -8.58 6.06
C LEU A 46 -4.26 -9.43 4.94
N TRP A 47 -4.43 -8.87 3.74
CA TRP A 47 -4.95 -9.61 2.60
C TRP A 47 -4.10 -10.84 2.25
N ILE A 48 -2.77 -10.71 2.23
CA ILE A 48 -1.84 -11.83 2.01
C ILE A 48 -1.99 -12.90 3.10
N SER A 49 -2.08 -12.50 4.38
CA SER A 49 -2.25 -13.45 5.48
C SER A 49 -3.61 -14.18 5.40
N LEU A 50 -4.69 -13.47 5.03
CA LEU A 50 -6.02 -14.07 4.78
C LEU A 50 -6.02 -15.05 3.60
N LEU A 51 -5.24 -14.78 2.54
CA LEU A 51 -5.04 -15.68 1.41
C LEU A 51 -4.29 -16.96 1.80
N GLN A 52 -3.32 -16.86 2.71
CA GLN A 52 -2.52 -18.02 3.14
C GLN A 52 -3.27 -18.91 4.16
N GLY A 53 -4.16 -18.33 4.96
CA GLY A 53 -4.96 -19.04 5.97
C GLY A 53 -6.25 -19.69 5.49
N GLN A 54 -6.53 -19.70 4.17
CA GLN A 54 -7.87 -19.97 3.63
C GLN A 54 -8.44 -21.36 3.97
N ARG A 55 -9.68 -21.35 4.46
CA ARG A 55 -10.71 -22.40 4.27
C ARG A 55 -12.07 -21.69 4.04
N GLY A 56 -12.92 -22.16 3.13
CA GLY A 56 -14.35 -21.83 3.10
C GLY A 56 -14.83 -20.49 2.51
N PHE A 57 -13.97 -19.51 2.19
CA PHE A 57 -14.34 -18.28 1.46
C PHE A 57 -13.21 -17.86 0.53
N ARG A 58 -13.44 -16.90 -0.38
CA ARG A 58 -12.44 -16.34 -1.31
C ARG A 58 -12.17 -14.88 -0.95
N THR A 59 -10.91 -14.46 -0.94
CA THR A 59 -10.58 -13.03 -0.92
C THR A 59 -10.40 -12.50 -2.34
N LEU A 60 -11.17 -11.48 -2.69
CA LEU A 60 -11.01 -10.75 -3.95
C LEU A 60 -9.73 -9.91 -3.93
N ASN A 61 -9.20 -9.61 -5.11
CA ASN A 61 -8.09 -8.69 -5.21
C ASN A 61 -8.54 -7.24 -5.01
N ARG A 62 -7.67 -6.48 -4.37
CA ARG A 62 -7.84 -5.09 -3.97
C ARG A 62 -7.86 -4.15 -5.20
N ASP A 63 -7.28 -4.55 -6.32
CA ASP A 63 -7.33 -3.79 -7.59
C ASP A 63 -8.76 -3.66 -8.14
N VAL A 64 -9.61 -4.66 -7.93
CA VAL A 64 -11.02 -4.65 -8.35
C VAL A 64 -11.77 -3.52 -7.66
N LEU A 65 -11.53 -3.33 -6.35
CA LEU A 65 -12.07 -2.21 -5.58
C LEU A 65 -11.59 -0.87 -6.14
N ARG A 66 -10.26 -0.73 -6.36
CA ARG A 66 -9.67 0.52 -6.88
C ARG A 66 -10.20 0.86 -8.27
N LYS A 67 -10.40 -0.14 -9.13
CA LYS A 67 -11.02 0.05 -10.47
C LYS A 67 -12.45 0.54 -10.34
N GLN A 68 -13.23 0.01 -9.39
CA GLN A 68 -14.61 0.42 -9.21
C GLN A 68 -14.72 1.84 -8.63
N LEU A 69 -13.93 2.16 -7.60
CA LEU A 69 -13.83 3.51 -7.05
C LEU A 69 -13.41 4.54 -8.12
N TYR A 70 -12.57 4.14 -9.08
CA TYR A 70 -12.14 5.01 -10.17
C TYR A 70 -13.20 5.20 -11.28
N LYS A 71 -13.94 4.15 -11.64
CA LYS A 71 -15.01 4.22 -12.65
C LYS A 71 -16.08 5.25 -12.27
N GLU A 72 -16.36 5.38 -10.99
CA GLU A 72 -17.48 6.20 -10.51
C GLU A 72 -17.09 7.63 -10.10
N ARG A 73 -15.80 8.02 -10.25
CA ARG A 73 -15.28 9.40 -10.10
C ARG A 73 -15.90 10.18 -8.94
N PHE A 74 -15.80 9.65 -7.71
CA PHE A 74 -16.40 10.29 -6.55
C PHE A 74 -15.50 11.37 -5.94
N SER A 75 -16.01 12.60 -5.93
CA SER A 75 -15.46 13.74 -5.20
C SER A 75 -16.26 13.91 -3.91
N GLY A 76 -15.67 13.69 -2.74
CA GLY A 76 -16.28 14.12 -1.47
C GLY A 76 -15.81 13.41 -0.21
N SER A 77 -15.25 14.19 0.70
CA SER A 77 -14.65 13.81 1.99
C SER A 77 -15.61 13.29 3.08
N ASN A 78 -16.91 13.14 2.82
CA ASN A 78 -17.89 12.69 3.82
C ASN A 78 -18.69 11.43 3.40
N PHE A 79 -18.33 10.79 2.27
CA PHE A 79 -19.05 9.62 1.72
C PHE A 79 -18.23 8.32 1.67
N VAL A 80 -16.96 8.35 2.07
CA VAL A 80 -15.98 7.28 1.85
C VAL A 80 -16.50 5.90 2.26
N ALA A 81 -17.10 5.75 3.45
CA ALA A 81 -17.58 4.46 3.93
C ALA A 81 -18.75 3.88 3.13
N LYS A 82 -19.70 4.71 2.66
CA LYS A 82 -20.82 4.24 1.84
C LYS A 82 -20.36 3.93 0.42
N THR A 83 -19.50 4.80 -0.13
CA THR A 83 -18.92 4.65 -1.46
C THR A 83 -18.05 3.39 -1.58
N GLU A 84 -17.27 3.05 -0.55
CA GLU A 84 -16.47 1.82 -0.56
C GLU A 84 -17.34 0.56 -0.44
N ILE A 85 -18.43 0.60 0.33
CA ILE A 85 -19.38 -0.52 0.43
C ILE A 85 -20.07 -0.74 -0.93
N ASP A 86 -20.56 0.31 -1.57
CA ASP A 86 -21.21 0.23 -2.88
C ASP A 86 -20.21 -0.30 -3.95
N ALA A 87 -18.97 0.18 -3.92
CA ALA A 87 -17.92 -0.29 -4.82
C ALA A 87 -17.51 -1.75 -4.55
N ALA A 88 -17.48 -2.18 -3.28
CA ALA A 88 -17.21 -3.57 -2.91
C ALA A 88 -18.34 -4.49 -3.35
N GLN A 89 -19.59 -4.06 -3.21
CA GLN A 89 -20.75 -4.79 -3.69
C GLN A 89 -20.72 -4.93 -5.22
N ALA A 90 -20.42 -3.86 -5.94
CA ALA A 90 -20.28 -3.89 -7.41
C ALA A 90 -19.08 -4.75 -7.87
N ALA A 91 -18.04 -4.87 -7.04
CA ALA A 91 -16.93 -5.79 -7.24
C ALA A 91 -17.29 -7.27 -6.95
N GLY A 92 -18.48 -7.54 -6.41
CA GLY A 92 -18.95 -8.90 -6.09
C GLY A 92 -18.46 -9.42 -4.74
N ALA A 93 -18.08 -8.53 -3.81
CA ALA A 93 -17.77 -8.92 -2.44
C ALA A 93 -19.07 -9.08 -1.62
N ASP A 94 -19.13 -10.06 -0.72
CA ASP A 94 -20.16 -10.14 0.31
C ASP A 94 -19.77 -9.31 1.55
N VAL A 95 -18.46 -9.17 1.78
CA VAL A 95 -17.88 -8.46 2.93
C VAL A 95 -16.79 -7.50 2.48
N LEU A 96 -16.83 -6.30 3.06
CA LEU A 96 -15.76 -5.32 3.00
C LEU A 96 -15.02 -5.30 4.33
N ILE A 97 -13.71 -5.50 4.27
CA ILE A 97 -12.78 -5.40 5.39
C ILE A 97 -12.08 -4.05 5.29
N THR A 98 -12.32 -3.18 6.26
CA THR A 98 -11.69 -1.85 6.36
C THR A 98 -10.76 -1.80 7.56
N GLY A 99 -9.89 -0.78 7.61
CA GLY A 99 -8.99 -0.58 8.73
C GLY A 99 -8.80 0.89 9.05
N LYS A 100 -8.83 1.23 10.34
CA LYS A 100 -8.49 2.56 10.86
C LYS A 100 -7.21 2.50 11.69
N ILE A 101 -6.25 3.34 11.35
CA ILE A 101 -4.93 3.36 11.95
C ILE A 101 -4.82 4.54 12.90
N GLU A 102 -4.46 4.23 14.15
CA GLU A 102 -4.19 5.22 15.18
C GLU A 102 -2.80 4.97 15.78
N ALA A 103 -1.95 5.99 15.81
CA ALA A 103 -0.65 5.89 16.48
C ALA A 103 -0.82 5.96 18.00
N ARG A 104 -0.35 4.94 18.73
CA ARG A 104 -0.41 4.84 20.20
C ARG A 104 0.97 4.55 20.78
N GLY A 105 1.70 5.60 21.12
CA GLY A 105 3.04 5.48 21.70
C GLY A 105 4.01 4.77 20.75
N LYS A 106 4.41 3.54 21.11
CA LYS A 106 5.35 2.69 20.37
C LYS A 106 4.68 1.71 19.40
N GLU A 107 3.36 1.74 19.31
CA GLU A 107 2.57 0.85 18.45
C GLU A 107 1.60 1.66 17.59
N LEU A 108 1.20 1.09 16.46
CA LEU A 108 0.03 1.51 15.71
C LEU A 108 -1.11 0.56 16.08
N ALA A 109 -2.21 1.09 16.55
CA ALA A 109 -3.44 0.33 16.74
C ALA A 109 -4.25 0.40 15.44
N VAL A 110 -4.33 -0.73 14.74
CA VAL A 110 -5.12 -0.86 13.50
C VAL A 110 -6.43 -1.55 13.85
N THR A 111 -7.52 -0.80 13.91
CA THR A 111 -8.86 -1.36 14.08
C THR A 111 -9.35 -1.88 12.74
N VAL A 112 -9.41 -3.20 12.59
CA VAL A 112 -9.89 -3.88 11.39
C VAL A 112 -11.36 -4.25 11.60
N THR A 113 -12.22 -3.85 10.66
CA THR A 113 -13.66 -4.09 10.72
C THR A 113 -14.11 -4.82 9.47
N ALA A 114 -14.75 -5.97 9.63
CA ALA A 114 -15.42 -6.70 8.55
C ALA A 114 -16.92 -6.41 8.57
N SER A 115 -17.43 -5.80 7.51
CA SER A 115 -18.83 -5.42 7.38
C SER A 115 -19.50 -6.12 6.21
N ASN A 116 -20.71 -6.62 6.39
CA ASN A 116 -21.53 -7.14 5.31
C ASN A 116 -21.88 -6.02 4.33
N VAL A 117 -21.57 -6.17 3.04
CA VAL A 117 -21.79 -5.07 2.09
C VAL A 117 -23.27 -4.81 1.80
N SER A 118 -24.11 -5.84 1.88
CA SER A 118 -25.55 -5.71 1.54
C SER A 118 -26.35 -5.15 2.70
N ARG A 119 -25.98 -5.50 3.94
CA ARG A 119 -26.71 -5.12 5.15
C ARG A 119 -26.06 -3.97 5.92
N GLY A 120 -24.75 -3.75 5.73
CA GLY A 120 -23.96 -2.72 6.41
C GLY A 120 -23.60 -3.03 7.86
N ASP A 121 -24.02 -4.18 8.40
CA ASP A 121 -23.70 -4.56 9.78
C ASP A 121 -22.30 -5.19 9.89
N ILE A 122 -21.71 -5.03 11.08
CA ILE A 122 -20.37 -5.54 11.39
C ILE A 122 -20.47 -7.02 11.74
N ILE A 123 -19.70 -7.83 11.01
CA ILE A 123 -19.55 -9.27 11.27
C ILE A 123 -18.49 -9.49 12.35
N ASP A 124 -17.38 -8.76 12.27
CA ASP A 124 -16.28 -8.86 13.21
C ASP A 124 -15.48 -7.55 13.27
N GLN A 125 -14.88 -7.28 14.43
CA GLN A 125 -13.99 -6.14 14.61
C GLN A 125 -12.87 -6.48 15.59
N GLU A 126 -11.64 -6.31 15.13
CA GLU A 126 -10.43 -6.70 15.84
C GLU A 126 -9.43 -5.55 15.83
N THR A 127 -8.54 -5.51 16.82
CA THR A 127 -7.42 -4.55 16.84
C THR A 127 -6.10 -5.29 16.65
N TRP A 128 -5.36 -4.88 15.64
CA TRP A 128 -4.01 -5.33 15.37
C TRP A 128 -3.00 -4.32 15.90
N GLN A 129 -2.12 -4.76 16.82
CA GLN A 129 -1.00 -3.94 17.23
C GLN A 129 0.17 -4.14 16.26
N VAL A 130 0.65 -3.03 15.70
CA VAL A 130 1.80 -3.03 14.82
C VAL A 130 2.93 -2.28 15.50
N PRO A 131 4.10 -2.91 15.73
CA PRO A 131 5.26 -2.20 16.22
C PRO A 131 5.57 -1.00 15.34
N ARG A 132 5.62 0.18 15.94
CA ARG A 132 5.88 1.43 15.22
C ARG A 132 7.36 1.49 14.85
N THR A 133 7.62 1.86 13.60
CA THR A 133 8.98 2.05 13.07
C THR A 133 9.05 3.37 12.33
N GLU A 134 10.23 3.97 12.25
CA GLU A 134 10.44 5.22 11.50
C GLU A 134 9.99 5.08 10.03
N SER A 135 10.26 3.92 9.41
CA SER A 135 9.80 3.64 8.05
C SER A 135 8.28 3.58 7.94
N LEU A 136 7.57 2.97 8.90
CA LEU A 136 6.11 2.96 8.90
C LEU A 136 5.54 4.37 9.12
N ASP A 137 6.16 5.17 9.98
CA ASP A 137 5.74 6.55 10.23
C ASP A 137 5.92 7.45 9.01
N ALA A 138 7.05 7.30 8.31
CA ALA A 138 7.31 8.03 7.07
C ALA A 138 6.22 7.76 6.03
N LEU A 139 5.76 6.51 5.91
CA LEU A 139 4.68 6.12 5.00
C LEU A 139 3.30 6.70 5.40
N ALA A 140 3.09 7.07 6.66
CA ALA A 140 1.84 7.69 7.11
C ALA A 140 1.71 9.15 6.67
N LEU A 141 2.84 9.83 6.44
CA LEU A 141 2.90 11.22 6.02
C LEU A 141 2.62 11.42 4.52
N GLN A 142 2.47 10.33 3.78
CA GLN A 142 2.35 10.34 2.32
C GLN A 142 0.92 9.99 1.92
N PRO A 143 0.01 10.99 1.81
CA PRO A 143 -1.33 10.75 1.30
C PRO A 143 -1.23 10.30 -0.15
N ILE A 144 -1.88 9.19 -0.46
CA ILE A 144 -1.92 8.68 -1.84
C ILE A 144 -3.05 9.39 -2.55
N GLN A 145 -2.73 10.51 -3.19
CA GLN A 145 -3.60 11.13 -4.18
C GLN A 145 -3.35 10.53 -5.56
N ALA A 146 -3.22 9.21 -5.65
CA ALA A 146 -3.04 8.56 -6.94
C ALA A 146 -4.31 8.79 -7.76
N LYS A 147 -4.19 9.67 -8.76
CA LYS A 147 -5.25 9.93 -9.73
C LYS A 147 -5.57 8.72 -10.61
N THR A 148 -4.88 7.59 -10.42
CA THR A 148 -5.02 6.35 -11.16
C THR A 148 -4.84 5.15 -10.22
N PRO A 149 -5.56 4.02 -10.44
CA PRO A 149 -5.31 2.77 -9.73
C PRO A 149 -3.86 2.30 -9.94
N PHE A 150 -3.27 1.71 -8.90
CA PHE A 150 -1.92 1.16 -8.92
C PHE A 150 -1.87 -0.22 -8.25
N TYR A 151 -0.85 -1.00 -8.60
CA TYR A 151 -0.52 -2.29 -8.00
C TYR A 151 0.67 -2.18 -7.05
N LEU A 152 0.84 -3.17 -6.17
CA LEU A 152 2.05 -3.37 -5.37
C LEU A 152 2.83 -4.62 -5.82
N PRO A 153 4.16 -4.69 -5.56
CA PRO A 153 4.96 -5.86 -5.88
C PRO A 153 4.37 -7.15 -5.33
N GLY A 154 4.27 -8.18 -6.17
CA GLY A 154 3.78 -9.50 -5.78
C GLY A 154 2.25 -9.64 -5.74
N GLN A 155 1.48 -8.58 -6.01
CA GLN A 155 0.04 -8.70 -6.23
C GLN A 155 -0.23 -9.39 -7.58
N GLU A 156 -1.07 -10.42 -7.59
CA GLU A 156 -1.70 -10.97 -8.81
C GLU A 156 -0.74 -11.40 -9.93
N GLY A 157 0.42 -11.95 -9.58
CA GLY A 157 1.44 -12.33 -10.58
C GLY A 157 1.96 -11.15 -11.41
N VAL A 158 1.64 -9.91 -11.00
CA VAL A 158 2.09 -8.68 -11.67
C VAL A 158 3.61 -8.62 -11.54
N SER A 159 4.28 -8.48 -12.68
CA SER A 159 5.73 -8.39 -12.72
C SER A 159 6.19 -7.12 -11.99
N VAL A 160 7.33 -7.18 -11.30
CA VAL A 160 7.94 -5.98 -10.73
C VAL A 160 8.57 -5.11 -11.84
N PRO A 161 8.53 -3.77 -11.72
CA PRO A 161 9.24 -2.91 -12.64
C PRO A 161 10.74 -3.13 -12.48
N SER A 162 11.47 -2.99 -13.58
CA SER A 162 12.94 -3.12 -13.57
C SER A 162 13.58 -1.86 -14.13
N CYS A 163 14.75 -1.52 -13.62
CA CYS A 163 15.48 -0.35 -14.08
C CYS A 163 15.79 -0.46 -15.58
N ALA A 164 15.35 0.54 -16.37
CA ALA A 164 15.77 0.71 -17.75
C ALA A 164 16.93 1.71 -17.86
N TYR A 165 16.85 2.80 -17.10
CA TYR A 165 17.89 3.82 -16.97
C TYR A 165 17.76 4.46 -15.59
N CYS A 166 18.72 4.22 -14.70
CA CYS A 166 18.69 4.70 -13.30
C CYS A 166 20.07 5.19 -12.91
N PRO A 167 20.46 6.40 -13.35
CA PRO A 167 21.75 6.96 -12.97
C PRO A 167 21.83 7.13 -11.45
N ASN A 168 23.03 6.95 -10.90
CA ASN A 168 23.26 7.24 -9.49
C ASN A 168 23.18 8.76 -9.27
N PRO A 169 22.56 9.21 -8.17
CA PRO A 169 22.56 10.62 -7.83
C PRO A 169 23.98 11.12 -7.53
N GLN A 170 24.16 12.42 -7.70
CA GLN A 170 25.40 13.06 -7.32
C GLN A 170 25.55 13.06 -5.79
N TYR A 171 26.81 13.13 -5.37
CA TYR A 171 27.16 13.27 -3.97
C TYR A 171 27.29 14.76 -3.65
N SER A 172 26.69 15.21 -2.55
CA SER A 172 26.97 16.55 -2.01
C SER A 172 28.42 16.65 -1.53
N ASP A 173 29.00 17.84 -1.62
CA ASP A 173 30.38 18.08 -1.18
C ASP A 173 30.51 17.89 0.34
N GLU A 174 29.48 18.27 1.09
CA GLU A 174 29.35 18.05 2.53
C GLU A 174 29.34 16.56 2.86
N ALA A 175 28.55 15.75 2.14
CA ALA A 175 28.51 14.31 2.32
C ALA A 175 29.84 13.64 2.01
N ARG A 176 30.55 14.08 0.96
CA ARG A 176 31.90 13.59 0.63
C ARG A 176 32.90 13.92 1.73
N LYS A 177 32.92 15.18 2.21
CA LYS A 177 33.79 15.62 3.30
C LYS A 177 33.55 14.82 4.58
N ARG A 178 32.27 14.55 4.89
CA ARG A 178 31.85 13.77 6.06
C ARG A 178 31.89 12.25 5.85
N LYS A 179 32.27 11.79 4.66
CA LYS A 179 32.36 10.38 4.28
C LYS A 179 31.07 9.59 4.52
N ILE A 180 29.91 10.20 4.20
CA ILE A 180 28.62 9.55 4.39
C ILE A 180 28.38 8.52 3.29
N GLU A 181 28.01 7.31 3.69
CA GLU A 181 27.64 6.21 2.81
C GLU A 181 26.37 5.54 3.32
N GLY A 182 25.67 4.85 2.43
CA GLY A 182 24.48 4.10 2.80
C GLY A 182 23.47 4.02 1.66
N THR A 183 22.23 3.71 2.03
CA THR A 183 21.14 3.53 1.08
C THR A 183 19.97 4.43 1.47
N VAL A 184 19.55 5.28 0.54
CA VAL A 184 18.26 5.96 0.61
C VAL A 184 17.21 5.00 0.05
N VAL A 185 16.16 4.74 0.81
CA VAL A 185 15.03 3.91 0.39
C VAL A 185 13.85 4.82 0.09
N LEU A 186 13.37 4.76 -1.15
CA LEU A 186 12.27 5.59 -1.64
C LEU A 186 11.10 4.71 -2.07
N MET A 187 9.86 5.16 -1.85
CA MET A 187 8.69 4.62 -2.51
C MET A 187 8.44 5.42 -3.79
N VAL A 188 8.24 4.74 -4.92
CA VAL A 188 7.97 5.40 -6.20
C VAL A 188 6.69 4.89 -6.83
N LEU A 189 5.91 5.81 -7.41
CA LEU A 189 4.78 5.47 -8.27
C LEU A 189 5.25 5.49 -9.73
N ILE A 190 5.29 4.32 -10.36
CA ILE A 190 5.73 4.14 -11.75
C ILE A 190 4.48 3.91 -12.60
N ASP A 191 4.28 4.73 -13.63
CA ASP A 191 3.14 4.57 -14.54
C ASP A 191 3.33 3.43 -15.55
N SER A 192 2.28 3.15 -16.33
CA SER A 192 2.32 2.14 -17.41
C SER A 192 3.29 2.47 -18.56
N SER A 193 3.84 3.69 -18.62
CA SER A 193 4.92 4.06 -19.54
C SER A 193 6.31 3.82 -18.97
N GLY A 194 6.42 3.45 -17.69
CA GLY A 194 7.67 3.25 -16.99
C GLY A 194 8.27 4.53 -16.38
N ARG A 195 7.52 5.64 -16.37
CA ARG A 195 7.97 6.91 -15.80
C ARG A 195 7.56 7.02 -14.33
N VAL A 196 8.45 7.57 -13.52
CA VAL A 196 8.16 7.93 -12.14
C VAL A 196 7.21 9.15 -12.12
N LYS A 197 6.10 9.03 -11.40
CA LYS A 197 5.12 10.11 -11.20
C LYS A 197 5.31 10.79 -9.87
N ASP A 198 5.50 9.99 -8.84
CA ASP A 198 5.65 10.45 -7.47
C ASP A 198 6.75 9.65 -6.78
N VAL A 199 7.38 10.30 -5.80
CA VAL A 199 8.52 9.79 -5.04
C VAL A 199 8.34 10.24 -3.60
N TRP A 200 8.50 9.29 -2.68
CA TRP A 200 8.37 9.50 -1.26
C TRP A 200 9.55 8.89 -0.52
N GLU A 201 10.02 9.57 0.52
CA GLU A 201 11.07 9.06 1.40
C GLU A 201 10.50 8.00 2.34
N ILE A 202 11.16 6.83 2.39
CA ILE A 202 10.92 5.81 3.43
C ILE A 202 12.07 5.81 4.44
N ARG A 203 13.29 5.98 3.95
CA ARG A 203 14.51 6.10 4.76
C ARG A 203 15.52 6.98 4.04
N GLY A 204 15.93 8.06 4.68
CA GLY A 204 16.89 9.01 4.14
C GLY A 204 18.34 8.83 4.59
N LEU A 205 19.20 9.67 4.02
CA LEU A 205 20.56 9.96 4.45
C LEU A 205 20.72 11.48 4.68
N PRO A 206 21.59 11.89 5.60
CA PRO A 206 21.83 13.31 5.90
C PRO A 206 22.61 14.02 4.78
N GLU A 207 22.91 15.31 4.99
CA GLU A 207 23.73 16.12 4.07
C GLU A 207 23.20 16.15 2.65
N ASP A 208 21.89 16.31 2.52
CA ASP A 208 21.19 16.50 1.25
C ASP A 208 21.13 15.29 0.30
N LEU A 209 21.69 14.15 0.72
CA LEU A 209 21.69 12.94 -0.10
C LEU A 209 20.27 12.44 -0.41
N THR A 210 19.34 12.52 0.54
CA THR A 210 17.93 12.16 0.30
C THR A 210 17.29 13.02 -0.78
N ARG A 211 17.44 14.35 -0.71
CA ARG A 211 16.78 15.26 -1.67
C ARG A 211 17.31 15.01 -3.08
N GLN A 212 18.64 14.87 -3.21
CA GLN A 212 19.30 14.58 -4.48
C GLN A 212 18.86 13.22 -5.05
N ALA A 213 18.73 12.20 -4.20
CA ALA A 213 18.17 10.91 -4.60
C ALA A 213 16.73 11.06 -5.13
N MET A 214 15.86 11.77 -4.40
CA MET A 214 14.47 11.98 -4.81
C MET A 214 14.35 12.75 -6.13
N GLU A 215 15.19 13.77 -6.35
CA GLU A 215 15.22 14.56 -7.59
C GLU A 215 15.63 13.71 -8.79
N VAL A 216 16.74 12.98 -8.69
CA VAL A 216 17.25 12.13 -9.77
C VAL A 216 16.27 10.99 -10.08
N VAL A 217 15.70 10.36 -9.05
CA VAL A 217 14.68 9.33 -9.24
C VAL A 217 13.41 9.89 -9.91
N ARG A 218 12.98 11.09 -9.55
CA ARG A 218 11.78 11.70 -10.15
C ARG A 218 12.03 12.14 -11.60
N GLN A 219 13.20 12.68 -11.91
CA GLN A 219 13.46 13.36 -13.18
C GLN A 219 14.14 12.49 -14.23
N GLU A 220 15.07 11.64 -13.80
CA GLU A 220 15.98 10.92 -14.70
C GLU A 220 15.68 9.42 -14.78
N TRP A 221 15.14 8.82 -13.71
CA TRP A 221 14.93 7.37 -13.71
C TRP A 221 13.79 6.95 -14.65
N LEU A 222 14.06 5.90 -15.41
CA LEU A 222 13.12 5.23 -16.31
C LEU A 222 13.11 3.74 -16.03
N PHE A 223 11.92 3.17 -15.97
CA PHE A 223 11.69 1.76 -15.71
C PHE A 223 11.11 1.05 -16.94
N LYS A 224 11.37 -0.25 -17.03
CA LYS A 224 10.47 -1.15 -17.75
C LYS A 224 9.24 -1.33 -16.86
N PRO A 225 8.02 -1.01 -17.33
CA PRO A 225 6.84 -1.02 -16.49
C PRO A 225 6.48 -2.43 -16.01
N ALA A 226 5.79 -2.48 -14.88
CA ALA A 226 5.12 -3.68 -14.40
C ALA A 226 4.06 -4.15 -15.42
N ARG A 227 3.85 -5.47 -15.52
CA ARG A 227 2.84 -6.06 -16.39
C ARG A 227 1.92 -6.99 -15.62
N ASP A 228 0.62 -6.90 -15.89
CA ASP A 228 -0.39 -7.81 -15.35
C ASP A 228 -0.31 -9.21 -15.99
N GLU A 229 -1.14 -10.14 -15.52
CA GLU A 229 -1.20 -11.52 -16.03
C GLU A 229 -1.53 -11.60 -17.53
N ASN A 230 -2.16 -10.56 -18.09
CA ASN A 230 -2.48 -10.44 -19.51
C ASN A 230 -1.37 -9.75 -20.32
N GLY A 231 -0.23 -9.46 -19.69
CA GLY A 231 0.91 -8.77 -20.29
C GLY A 231 0.71 -7.26 -20.48
N ARG A 232 -0.37 -6.66 -19.95
CA ARG A 232 -0.63 -5.22 -20.10
C ARG A 232 0.20 -4.43 -19.11
N ALA A 233 0.75 -3.31 -19.55
CA ALA A 233 1.52 -2.43 -18.67
C ALA A 233 0.60 -1.74 -17.66
N VAL A 234 0.99 -1.76 -16.39
CA VAL A 234 0.19 -1.23 -15.28
C VAL A 234 1.00 -0.26 -14.43
N THR A 235 0.29 0.66 -13.79
CA THR A 235 0.89 1.55 -12.77
C THR A 235 1.21 0.72 -11.53
N MET A 236 2.45 0.81 -11.03
CA MET A 236 2.88 0.11 -9.82
C MET A 236 3.55 1.07 -8.85
N MET A 237 3.28 0.89 -7.57
CA MET A 237 4.02 1.53 -6.51
C MET A 237 5.01 0.56 -5.89
N ALA A 238 6.31 0.87 -5.96
CA ALA A 238 7.37 -0.03 -5.55
C ALA A 238 8.45 0.69 -4.75
N PRO A 239 9.08 0.03 -3.75
CA PRO A 239 10.27 0.56 -3.11
C PRO A 239 11.47 0.46 -4.07
N VAL A 240 12.33 1.47 -4.02
CA VAL A 240 13.60 1.51 -4.75
C VAL A 240 14.73 1.97 -3.84
N ASP A 241 15.89 1.37 -4.05
CA ASP A 241 17.09 1.64 -3.28
C ASP A 241 18.05 2.50 -4.09
N VAL A 242 18.51 3.60 -3.49
CA VAL A 242 19.51 4.49 -4.06
C VAL A 242 20.77 4.42 -3.21
N ASN A 243 21.83 3.84 -3.78
CA ASN A 243 23.05 3.53 -3.04
C ASN A 243 24.09 4.66 -3.21
N PHE A 244 24.53 5.20 -2.08
CA PHE A 244 25.62 6.15 -1.99
C PHE A 244 26.87 5.42 -1.48
N ARG A 245 27.88 5.30 -2.34
CA ARG A 245 29.22 4.80 -1.99
C ARG A 245 30.31 5.75 -2.50
N LEU A 246 31.33 5.96 -1.69
CA LEU A 246 32.53 6.70 -2.06
C LEU A 246 33.45 5.72 -2.80
N MET A 247 33.69 6.00 -4.08
CA MET A 247 34.67 5.25 -4.88
C MET A 247 36.10 5.69 -4.58
#